data_AF-A0A0Q5ARU2-F1
#
_entry.id   AF-A0A0Q5ARU2-F1
#
_cell.length_a   1.000
_cell.length_b   1.000
_cell.length_c   1.000
_cell.angle_alpha   90.00
_cell.angle_beta   90.00
_cell.angle_gamma   90.00
#
_symmetry.space_group_name_H-M   'P 1'
#
loop_
_entity.id
_entity.type
_entity.pdbx_description
1 polymer ?
#
loop_
_entity_poly.entity_id
_entity_poly.type
_entity_poly.pdbx_seq_one_letter_code
_entity_poly.pdbx_strand_id
1 'polypeptide(L)'
;MSSVGSSGDAVDRLGVRGSPRPGSAGQSLQGRTIVTRGFRTLPLLAAVALLAGCAGSLDGSPEASAEAAETAARESEAALADGIGTDRPDDIDEVAREAVAAGADLIAIESLEAPELIDPFGALTTRITGVDGEAYCFRIEYGFYGRHSDGGETVFGTTTGVEDVECDAATPGVAPPPDTREIVVPAPNAEEAATEVLAGLPEDPGPADAVVAAITERLAAPTGVREVAAPPTAVVRGSDVGVAMGRAEDCVLVKREDGVVTRVVVEPVRLQPGELGCTAETALLPAESLGSPH
;
A
#
# COMPACT_ATOMS: atom_id res chain seq x y z
N MET A 1 27.20 -48.09 -15.78
CA MET A 1 27.39 -48.31 -17.22
C MET A 1 26.55 -47.25 -17.93
N SER A 2 26.99 -46.00 -18.01
CA SER A 2 27.97 -45.44 -18.95
C SER A 2 27.38 -45.20 -20.36
N SER A 3 27.06 -43.94 -20.66
CA SER A 3 27.00 -43.28 -21.98
C SER A 3 26.41 -41.87 -21.71
N VAL A 4 27.11 -40.73 -21.67
CA VAL A 4 28.14 -40.06 -22.49
C VAL A 4 27.66 -39.64 -23.89
N GLY A 5 27.74 -38.32 -24.14
CA GLY A 5 27.70 -37.67 -25.47
C GLY A 5 26.78 -36.44 -25.45
N SER A 6 27.21 -35.19 -25.19
CA SER A 6 28.28 -34.34 -25.76
C SER A 6 27.88 -33.61 -27.04
N SER A 7 28.24 -32.32 -27.04
CA SER A 7 28.45 -31.41 -28.19
C SER A 7 27.20 -30.73 -28.76
N GLY A 8 27.18 -29.41 -29.01
CA GLY A 8 28.22 -28.39 -28.92
C GLY A 8 27.66 -27.03 -29.39
N ASP A 9 28.43 -25.97 -29.10
CA ASP A 9 28.74 -24.78 -29.91
C ASP A 9 27.65 -24.06 -30.72
N ALA A 10 27.68 -22.75 -30.98
CA ALA A 10 28.36 -21.57 -30.48
C ALA A 10 27.86 -20.41 -31.38
N VAL A 11 28.07 -19.16 -30.94
CA VAL A 11 28.12 -17.90 -31.72
C VAL A 11 26.83 -17.43 -32.42
N ASP A 12 26.32 -16.26 -32.03
CA ASP A 12 26.46 -15.10 -32.92
C ASP A 12 26.48 -13.76 -32.16
N ARG A 13 27.47 -12.94 -32.50
CA ARG A 13 27.71 -11.58 -32.02
C ARG A 13 27.43 -10.65 -33.19
N LEU A 14 26.43 -9.78 -33.10
CA LEU A 14 26.34 -8.60 -33.96
C LEU A 14 25.92 -7.39 -33.13
N GLY A 15 26.88 -6.49 -32.94
CA GLY A 15 26.65 -5.15 -32.45
C GLY A 15 26.13 -4.23 -33.56
N VAL A 16 25.31 -3.25 -33.20
CA VAL A 16 24.99 -2.11 -34.05
C VAL A 16 24.93 -0.82 -33.22
N ARG A 17 25.99 -0.03 -33.39
CA ARG A 17 26.04 1.42 -33.65
C ARG A 17 25.12 2.35 -32.85
N GLY A 18 25.75 3.24 -32.09
CA GLY A 18 25.12 4.45 -31.56
C GLY A 18 25.02 5.60 -32.55
N SER A 19 24.30 6.64 -32.11
CA SER A 19 24.44 8.10 -32.36
C SER A 19 23.08 8.77 -32.03
N PRO A 20 22.95 10.11 -31.95
CA PRO A 20 23.51 11.01 -30.96
C PRO A 20 22.42 11.84 -30.22
N ARG A 21 22.84 12.55 -29.17
CA ARG A 21 22.04 13.57 -28.44
C ARG A 21 21.67 14.78 -29.34
N PRO A 22 20.52 15.40 -29.06
CA PRO A 22 20.46 16.85 -28.76
C PRO A 22 19.76 17.05 -27.40
N GLY A 23 20.17 17.94 -26.49
CA GLY A 23 20.48 19.36 -26.70
C GLY A 23 19.22 20.20 -26.42
N SER A 24 18.97 20.55 -25.15
CA SER A 24 18.00 21.60 -24.75
C SER A 24 18.22 21.94 -23.27
N ALA A 25 18.96 23.02 -22.98
CA ALA A 25 18.45 24.26 -22.36
C ALA A 25 17.83 24.03 -20.96
N GLY A 26 18.42 24.46 -19.84
CA GLY A 26 19.00 25.77 -19.61
C GLY A 26 17.93 26.75 -19.09
N GLN A 27 17.45 26.55 -17.85
CA GLN A 27 16.74 27.55 -17.04
C GLN A 27 17.11 27.25 -15.57
N SER A 28 18.08 27.92 -14.96
CA SER A 28 18.07 29.30 -14.45
C SER A 28 16.91 29.61 -13.50
N LEU A 29 17.15 29.30 -12.22
CA LEU A 29 16.86 30.14 -11.05
C LEU A 29 15.82 31.25 -11.24
N GLN A 30 14.62 31.05 -10.69
CA GLN A 30 13.85 32.15 -10.10
C GLN A 30 13.21 31.71 -8.78
N GLY A 31 13.47 32.54 -7.76
CA GLY A 31 13.08 32.32 -6.38
C GLY A 31 11.57 32.24 -6.19
N ARG A 32 11.15 31.22 -5.44
CA ARG A 32 9.81 31.20 -4.85
C ARG A 32 9.80 32.09 -3.62
N THR A 33 9.42 33.33 -3.87
CA THR A 33 8.94 34.29 -2.87
C THR A 33 7.83 33.63 -2.03
N ILE A 34 8.07 33.54 -0.72
CA ILE A 34 7.06 33.14 0.26
C ILE A 34 6.00 34.25 0.31
N VAL A 35 4.90 34.04 -0.40
CA VAL A 35 3.72 34.91 -0.30
C VAL A 35 2.94 34.48 0.93
N THR A 36 3.15 35.19 2.04
CA THR A 36 2.25 35.17 3.20
C THR A 36 0.87 35.65 2.75
N ARG A 37 -0.05 34.71 2.50
CA ARG A 37 -1.46 35.03 2.26
C ARG A 37 -2.08 35.55 3.56
N GLY A 38 -2.30 36.86 3.58
CA GLY A 38 -3.08 37.53 4.61
C GLY A 38 -4.50 36.97 4.69
N PHE A 39 -4.94 36.67 5.90
CA PHE A 39 -6.33 36.39 6.23
C PHE A 39 -7.20 37.58 5.81
N ARG A 40 -7.95 37.41 4.73
CA ARG A 40 -9.08 38.28 4.41
C ARG A 40 -10.33 37.67 5.05
N THR A 41 -10.74 38.27 6.15
CA THR A 41 -12.07 38.13 6.74
C THR A 41 -13.11 38.61 5.73
N LEU A 42 -13.81 37.66 5.12
CA LEU A 42 -14.98 37.92 4.28
C LEU A 42 -16.23 38.05 5.17
N PRO A 43 -17.05 39.10 5.01
CA PRO A 43 -18.30 39.25 5.73
C PRO A 43 -19.33 38.21 5.28
N LEU A 44 -19.95 37.53 6.24
CA LEU A 44 -21.17 36.74 6.06
C LEU A 44 -22.28 37.65 5.53
N LEU A 45 -22.58 37.55 4.23
CA LEU A 45 -23.83 38.00 3.66
C LEU A 45 -24.81 36.83 3.71
N ALA A 46 -25.69 36.85 4.71
CA ALA A 46 -26.85 35.98 4.80
C ALA A 46 -27.83 36.32 3.68
N ALA A 47 -27.74 35.60 2.55
CA ALA A 47 -28.75 35.58 1.52
C ALA A 47 -29.84 34.56 1.91
N VAL A 48 -30.88 35.04 2.59
CA VAL A 48 -32.13 34.30 2.77
C VAL A 48 -32.86 34.32 1.42
N ALA A 49 -32.56 33.35 0.57
CA ALA A 49 -33.36 33.08 -0.61
C ALA A 49 -34.59 32.26 -0.18
N LEU A 50 -35.72 32.98 -0.04
CA LEU A 50 -37.05 32.39 0.07
C LEU A 50 -37.37 31.63 -1.22
N LEU A 51 -37.10 30.32 -1.24
CA LEU A 51 -37.68 29.36 -2.19
C LEU A 51 -39.15 29.14 -1.81
N ALA A 52 -40.01 30.05 -2.24
CA ALA A 52 -41.46 29.87 -2.26
C ALA A 52 -41.90 29.62 -3.71
N GLY A 53 -42.29 28.37 -4.01
CA GLY A 53 -42.77 27.90 -5.31
C GLY A 53 -42.00 26.63 -5.71
N CYS A 54 -42.56 25.42 -5.71
CA CYS A 54 -43.92 25.02 -6.03
C CYS A 54 -44.49 24.10 -4.96
N ALA A 55 -45.61 24.48 -4.34
CA ALA A 55 -46.54 23.52 -3.75
C ALA A 55 -47.30 22.85 -4.91
N GLY A 56 -46.61 21.94 -5.61
CA GLY A 56 -47.30 20.90 -6.36
C GLY A 56 -47.87 19.93 -5.34
N SER A 57 -49.16 19.63 -5.44
CA SER A 57 -49.87 18.69 -4.57
C SER A 57 -49.05 17.42 -4.37
N LEU A 58 -48.59 17.21 -3.14
CA LEU A 58 -47.94 15.99 -2.66
C LEU A 58 -49.00 14.89 -2.51
N ASP A 59 -49.57 14.45 -3.64
CA ASP A 59 -50.04 13.07 -3.77
C ASP A 59 -48.88 12.24 -4.34
N GLY A 60 -47.71 12.35 -3.71
CA GLY A 60 -46.62 11.42 -3.96
C GLY A 60 -47.07 10.09 -3.38
N SER A 61 -47.32 9.10 -4.25
CA SER A 61 -47.56 7.74 -3.79
C SER A 61 -46.41 7.35 -2.85
N PRO A 62 -46.66 6.77 -1.67
CA PRO A 62 -45.61 6.32 -0.76
C PRO A 62 -44.59 5.40 -1.44
N GLU A 63 -44.99 4.73 -2.53
CA GLU A 63 -44.13 3.92 -3.39
C GLU A 63 -43.05 4.75 -4.10
N ALA A 64 -43.39 5.95 -4.59
CA ALA A 64 -42.43 6.83 -5.27
C ALA A 64 -41.39 7.42 -4.31
N SER A 65 -41.74 7.58 -3.02
CA SER A 65 -40.77 7.97 -2.00
C SER A 65 -39.85 6.82 -1.57
N ALA A 66 -40.36 5.59 -1.50
CA ALA A 66 -39.57 4.42 -1.14
C ALA A 66 -38.53 4.09 -2.23
N GLU A 67 -38.91 4.13 -3.51
CA GLU A 67 -38.00 3.92 -4.64
C GLU A 67 -36.87 4.98 -4.68
N ALA A 68 -37.20 6.24 -4.38
CA ALA A 68 -36.21 7.31 -4.29
C ALA A 68 -35.26 7.14 -3.09
N ALA A 69 -35.77 6.68 -1.95
CA ALA A 69 -34.96 6.40 -0.76
C ALA A 69 -34.01 5.20 -0.99
N GLU A 70 -34.50 4.14 -1.61
CA GLU A 70 -33.69 2.97 -2.00
C GLU A 70 -32.58 3.37 -2.98
N THR A 71 -32.91 4.16 -4.02
CA THR A 71 -31.94 4.65 -4.99
C THR A 71 -30.83 5.45 -4.31
N ALA A 72 -31.19 6.37 -3.40
CA ALA A 72 -30.22 7.16 -2.65
C ALA A 72 -29.35 6.28 -1.73
N ALA A 73 -29.94 5.25 -1.11
CA ALA A 73 -29.19 4.30 -0.29
C ALA A 73 -28.19 3.50 -1.14
N ARG A 74 -28.60 3.06 -2.33
CA ARG A 74 -27.74 2.33 -3.28
C ARG A 74 -26.59 3.19 -3.82
N GLU A 75 -26.85 4.46 -4.12
CA GLU A 75 -25.81 5.42 -4.50
C GLU A 75 -24.82 5.69 -3.37
N SER A 76 -25.31 5.81 -2.13
CA SER A 76 -24.45 5.95 -0.94
C SER A 76 -23.56 4.74 -0.75
N GLU A 77 -24.12 3.55 -0.93
CA GLU A 77 -23.38 2.30 -0.82
C GLU A 77 -22.32 2.18 -1.93
N ALA A 78 -22.69 2.51 -3.16
CA ALA A 78 -21.75 2.53 -4.28
C ALA A 78 -20.57 3.49 -4.01
N ALA A 79 -20.85 4.67 -3.45
CA ALA A 79 -19.83 5.66 -3.11
C ALA A 79 -18.92 5.19 -1.97
N LEU A 80 -19.46 4.48 -0.97
CA LEU A 80 -18.67 3.84 0.07
C LEU A 80 -17.72 2.79 -0.55
N ALA A 81 -18.26 1.89 -1.39
CA ALA A 81 -17.49 0.85 -2.04
C ALA A 81 -16.38 1.39 -2.96
N ASP A 82 -16.64 2.49 -3.68
CA ASP A 82 -15.65 3.17 -4.52
C ASP A 82 -14.54 3.84 -3.69
N GLY A 83 -14.84 4.19 -2.44
CA GLY A 83 -13.90 4.81 -1.50
C GLY A 83 -13.02 3.82 -0.73
N ILE A 84 -13.34 2.53 -0.76
CA ILE A 84 -12.54 1.48 -0.14
C ILE A 84 -11.37 1.15 -1.09
N GLY A 85 -10.16 1.47 -0.67
CA GLY A 85 -8.95 1.30 -1.45
C GLY A 85 -7.91 0.63 -0.57
N THR A 86 -7.66 -0.65 -0.84
CA THR A 86 -6.81 -1.46 0.03
C THR A 86 -5.37 -1.49 -0.47
N ASP A 87 -4.41 -1.56 0.46
CA ASP A 87 -3.02 -1.86 0.14
C ASP A 87 -2.86 -3.32 -0.36
N ARG A 88 -3.87 -4.16 -0.09
CA ARG A 88 -3.97 -5.56 -0.53
C ARG A 88 -5.33 -5.85 -1.14
N PRO A 89 -5.45 -5.76 -2.47
CA PRO A 89 -6.73 -5.91 -3.16
C PRO A 89 -7.19 -7.37 -3.28
N ASP A 90 -6.71 -8.28 -2.44
CA ASP A 90 -7.02 -9.73 -2.47
C ASP A 90 -7.46 -10.30 -1.11
N ASP A 91 -7.79 -9.46 -0.13
CA ASP A 91 -8.15 -9.86 1.24
C ASP A 91 -9.51 -9.25 1.65
N ILE A 92 -10.59 -10.05 1.64
CA ILE A 92 -11.94 -9.57 1.96
C ILE A 92 -12.07 -9.09 3.41
N ASP A 93 -11.27 -9.64 4.33
CA ASP A 93 -11.28 -9.18 5.71
C ASP A 93 -10.65 -7.77 5.81
N GLU A 94 -9.71 -7.41 4.92
CA GLU A 94 -9.15 -6.06 4.82
C GLU A 94 -10.19 -5.07 4.30
N VAL A 95 -10.87 -5.39 3.21
CA VAL A 95 -11.98 -4.60 2.67
C VAL A 95 -13.07 -4.39 3.74
N ALA A 96 -13.42 -5.45 4.47
CA ALA A 96 -14.42 -5.38 5.55
C ALA A 96 -13.98 -4.48 6.71
N ARG A 97 -12.70 -4.54 7.11
CA ARG A 97 -12.14 -3.65 8.15
C ARG A 97 -12.18 -2.19 7.70
N GLU A 98 -11.85 -1.90 6.45
CA GLU A 98 -11.91 -0.55 5.90
C GLU A 98 -13.35 -0.04 5.80
N ALA A 99 -14.29 -0.87 5.35
CA ALA A 99 -15.71 -0.54 5.30
C ALA A 99 -16.24 -0.12 6.69
N VAL A 100 -15.95 -0.92 7.74
CA VAL A 100 -16.34 -0.59 9.12
C VAL A 100 -15.65 0.68 9.61
N ALA A 101 -14.37 0.89 9.30
CA ALA A 101 -13.66 2.13 9.64
C ALA A 101 -14.27 3.37 8.97
N ALA A 102 -14.85 3.19 7.78
CA ALA A 102 -15.62 4.22 7.06
C ALA A 102 -17.09 4.35 7.55
N GLY A 103 -17.52 3.50 8.50
CA GLY A 103 -18.84 3.57 9.14
C GLY A 103 -19.89 2.60 8.59
N ALA A 104 -19.51 1.61 7.79
CA ALA A 104 -20.43 0.59 7.29
C ALA A 104 -21.01 -0.29 8.42
N ASP A 105 -22.29 -0.61 8.33
CA ASP A 105 -22.94 -1.65 9.14
C ASP A 105 -22.92 -2.97 8.34
N LEU A 106 -21.91 -3.80 8.59
CA LEU A 106 -21.77 -5.10 7.91
C LEU A 106 -22.73 -6.12 8.52
N ILE A 107 -23.45 -6.86 7.68
CA ILE A 107 -24.30 -7.98 8.11
C ILE A 107 -23.80 -9.33 7.61
N ALA A 108 -22.95 -9.36 6.58
CA ALA A 108 -22.24 -10.56 6.14
C ALA A 108 -20.87 -10.22 5.52
N ILE A 109 -19.94 -11.16 5.65
CA ILE A 109 -18.61 -11.15 5.01
C ILE A 109 -18.42 -12.53 4.40
N GLU A 110 -18.23 -12.60 3.10
CA GLU A 110 -18.09 -13.84 2.34
C GLU A 110 -16.73 -13.89 1.66
N SER A 111 -15.94 -14.92 1.91
CA SER A 111 -14.72 -15.20 1.13
C SER A 111 -15.07 -16.12 -0.03
N LEU A 112 -14.58 -15.81 -1.22
CA LEU A 112 -14.79 -16.57 -2.45
C LEU A 112 -13.45 -17.09 -2.97
N GLU A 113 -13.48 -18.22 -3.68
CA GLU A 113 -12.31 -18.69 -4.43
C GLU A 113 -12.22 -17.90 -5.75
N ALA A 114 -11.15 -17.12 -5.91
CA ALA A 114 -10.86 -16.35 -7.13
C ALA A 114 -9.67 -16.97 -7.88
N PRO A 115 -9.89 -17.85 -8.89
CA PRO A 115 -8.80 -18.46 -9.64
C PRO A 115 -8.10 -17.47 -10.58
N GLU A 116 -8.77 -16.41 -11.02
CA GLU A 116 -8.21 -15.34 -11.84
C GLU A 116 -8.32 -13.97 -11.14
N LEU A 117 -7.45 -13.01 -11.48
CA LEU A 117 -7.48 -11.65 -10.90
C LEU A 117 -8.77 -10.88 -11.22
N ILE A 118 -9.50 -11.31 -12.24
CA ILE A 118 -10.78 -10.70 -12.65
C ILE A 118 -11.95 -11.24 -11.82
N ASP A 119 -11.79 -12.41 -11.21
CA ASP A 119 -12.82 -13.03 -10.40
C ASP A 119 -12.94 -12.33 -9.05
N PRO A 120 -14.14 -12.25 -8.47
CA PRO A 120 -14.31 -11.72 -7.14
C PRO A 120 -13.71 -12.67 -6.10
N PHE A 121 -12.90 -12.14 -5.19
CA PHE A 121 -12.31 -12.89 -4.08
C PHE A 121 -13.18 -12.86 -2.81
N GLY A 122 -14.23 -12.04 -2.80
CA GLY A 122 -15.15 -11.96 -1.67
C GLY A 122 -16.33 -11.06 -1.92
N ALA A 123 -17.25 -11.03 -0.97
CA ALA A 123 -18.39 -10.13 -0.96
C ALA A 123 -18.65 -9.57 0.44
N LEU A 124 -19.12 -8.33 0.49
CA LEU A 124 -19.66 -7.71 1.70
C LEU A 124 -21.16 -7.52 1.52
N THR A 125 -21.91 -7.78 2.58
CA THR A 125 -23.31 -7.34 2.68
C THR A 125 -23.42 -6.28 3.75
N THR A 126 -23.93 -5.12 3.37
CA THR A 126 -24.07 -3.95 4.23
C THR A 126 -25.53 -3.61 4.45
N ARG A 127 -25.83 -2.93 5.55
CA ARG A 127 -27.13 -2.33 5.84
C ARG A 127 -26.99 -0.82 5.92
N ILE A 128 -27.90 -0.11 5.26
CA ILE A 128 -28.02 1.35 5.29
C ILE A 128 -29.42 1.72 5.75
N THR A 129 -29.52 2.72 6.64
CA THR A 129 -30.79 3.37 6.93
C THR A 129 -31.05 4.46 5.91
N GLY A 130 -32.10 4.32 5.12
CA GLY A 130 -32.50 5.30 4.12
C GLY A 130 -33.02 6.61 4.73
N VAL A 131 -33.22 7.60 3.88
CA VAL A 131 -33.73 8.92 4.28
C VAL A 131 -35.17 8.89 4.80
N ASP A 132 -35.91 7.82 4.49
CA ASP A 132 -37.24 7.52 4.99
C ASP A 132 -37.24 6.77 6.33
N GLY A 133 -36.06 6.34 6.81
CA GLY A 133 -35.87 5.61 8.06
C GLY A 133 -35.96 4.10 7.93
N GLU A 134 -36.19 3.57 6.72
CA GLU A 134 -36.22 2.13 6.45
C GLU A 134 -34.81 1.58 6.25
N ALA A 135 -34.65 0.27 6.46
CA ALA A 135 -33.37 -0.42 6.26
C ALA A 135 -33.29 -1.02 4.86
N TYR A 136 -32.20 -0.71 4.16
CA TYR A 136 -31.85 -1.27 2.86
C TYR A 136 -30.58 -2.08 3.00
N CYS A 137 -30.53 -3.24 2.36
CA CYS A 137 -29.36 -4.11 2.43
C CYS A 137 -28.84 -4.35 1.02
N PHE A 138 -27.53 -4.24 0.86
CA PHE A 138 -26.87 -4.39 -0.42
C PHE A 138 -25.72 -5.38 -0.30
N ARG A 139 -25.54 -6.19 -1.32
CA ARG A 139 -24.39 -7.08 -1.48
C ARG A 139 -23.48 -6.53 -2.58
N ILE A 140 -22.18 -6.54 -2.31
CA ILE A 140 -21.16 -6.10 -3.24
C ILE A 140 -20.06 -7.15 -3.28
N GLU A 141 -19.76 -7.62 -4.49
CA GLU A 141 -18.58 -8.44 -4.74
C GLU A 141 -17.35 -7.56 -4.96
N TYR A 142 -16.20 -8.03 -4.51
CA TYR A 142 -14.91 -7.36 -4.65
C TYR A 142 -13.94 -8.25 -5.39
N GLY A 143 -13.31 -7.70 -6.42
CA GLY A 143 -12.18 -8.29 -7.14
C GLY A 143 -10.92 -7.45 -6.97
N PHE A 144 -9.83 -7.83 -7.63
CA PHE A 144 -8.51 -7.19 -7.48
C PHE A 144 -8.50 -5.68 -7.80
N TYR A 145 -9.51 -5.17 -8.50
CA TYR A 145 -9.59 -3.77 -8.91
C TYR A 145 -10.64 -2.96 -8.11
N GLY A 146 -11.21 -3.55 -7.06
CA GLY A 146 -12.26 -2.94 -6.24
C GLY A 146 -13.61 -3.64 -6.46
N ARG A 147 -14.71 -2.88 -6.40
CA ARG A 147 -16.06 -3.40 -6.65
C ARG A 147 -16.12 -4.15 -7.99
N HIS A 148 -16.52 -5.41 -7.93
CA HIS A 148 -16.75 -6.26 -9.09
C HIS A 148 -18.15 -5.99 -9.66
N SER A 149 -18.30 -6.19 -10.97
CA SER A 149 -19.62 -6.14 -11.60
C SER A 149 -19.71 -7.12 -12.76
N ASP A 150 -20.95 -7.45 -13.16
CA ASP A 150 -21.23 -8.35 -14.28
C ASP A 150 -20.48 -7.92 -15.55
N GLY A 151 -19.49 -8.75 -15.95
CA GLY A 151 -18.60 -8.49 -17.08
C GLY A 151 -17.16 -8.16 -16.71
N GLY A 152 -16.83 -8.10 -15.40
CA GLY A 152 -15.48 -7.92 -14.88
C GLY A 152 -14.95 -6.48 -14.93
N GLU A 153 -15.72 -5.53 -15.47
CA GLU A 153 -15.33 -4.11 -15.49
C GLU A 153 -15.88 -3.38 -14.27
N THR A 154 -14.99 -2.77 -13.48
CA THR A 154 -15.38 -1.84 -12.42
C THR A 154 -15.73 -0.49 -13.04
N VAL A 155 -16.98 -0.04 -12.88
CA VAL A 155 -17.41 1.30 -13.29
C VAL A 155 -17.58 2.18 -12.05
N PHE A 156 -16.60 3.06 -11.83
CA PHE A 156 -16.62 4.02 -10.73
C PHE A 156 -17.69 5.10 -10.94
N GLY A 157 -18.33 5.54 -9.85
CA GLY A 157 -19.35 6.58 -9.88
C GLY A 157 -20.72 6.12 -10.42
N THR A 158 -20.95 4.81 -10.52
CA THR A 158 -22.27 4.21 -10.83
C THR A 158 -22.68 3.24 -9.73
N THR A 159 -23.92 2.78 -9.73
CA THR A 159 -24.43 1.73 -8.84
C THR A 159 -24.20 0.32 -9.39
N THR A 160 -23.42 0.16 -10.46
CA THR A 160 -23.19 -1.12 -11.12
C THR A 160 -22.36 -2.04 -10.21
N GLY A 161 -22.83 -3.27 -9.96
CA GLY A 161 -22.21 -4.19 -8.99
C GLY A 161 -22.70 -4.04 -7.55
N VAL A 162 -23.74 -3.22 -7.32
CA VAL A 162 -24.46 -3.16 -6.03
C VAL A 162 -25.77 -3.93 -6.19
N GLU A 163 -25.86 -5.07 -5.53
CA GLU A 163 -27.00 -5.99 -5.60
C GLU A 163 -27.94 -5.75 -4.42
N ASP A 164 -29.24 -5.60 -4.68
CA ASP A 164 -30.24 -5.54 -3.61
C ASP A 164 -30.42 -6.92 -2.99
N VAL A 165 -30.42 -6.99 -1.66
CA VAL A 165 -30.73 -8.21 -0.93
C VAL A 165 -31.82 -7.96 0.10
N GLU A 166 -32.53 -9.03 0.47
CA GLU A 166 -33.58 -8.93 1.49
C GLU A 166 -33.01 -8.40 2.81
N CYS A 167 -33.58 -7.31 3.30
CA CYS A 167 -33.08 -6.62 4.48
C CYS A 167 -33.95 -6.91 5.69
N ASP A 168 -33.49 -7.81 6.57
CA ASP A 168 -34.04 -7.94 7.91
C ASP A 168 -33.30 -6.98 8.85
N ALA A 169 -33.98 -5.91 9.26
CA ALA A 169 -33.47 -4.92 10.21
C ALA A 169 -33.08 -5.53 11.57
N ALA A 170 -33.58 -6.73 11.91
CA ALA A 170 -33.21 -7.45 13.13
C ALA A 170 -31.90 -8.26 12.98
N THR A 171 -31.35 -8.39 11.77
CA THR A 171 -30.08 -9.10 11.53
C THR A 171 -28.97 -8.42 12.33
N PRO A 172 -28.25 -9.15 13.20
CA PRO A 172 -27.15 -8.58 13.95
C PRO A 172 -25.99 -8.22 13.01
N GLY A 173 -25.34 -7.09 13.27
CA GLY A 173 -24.11 -6.73 12.56
C GLY A 173 -22.97 -7.69 12.88
N VAL A 174 -22.05 -7.82 11.93
CA VAL A 174 -20.84 -8.66 12.02
C VAL A 174 -19.62 -7.76 12.06
N ALA A 175 -18.71 -8.04 12.99
CA ALA A 175 -17.42 -7.38 13.02
C ALA A 175 -16.41 -8.16 12.15
N PRO A 176 -15.59 -7.50 11.33
CA PRO A 176 -14.56 -8.17 10.57
C PRO A 176 -13.49 -8.77 11.50
N PRO A 177 -12.86 -9.89 11.12
CA PRO A 177 -11.76 -10.46 11.88
C PRO A 177 -10.62 -9.43 12.08
N PRO A 178 -9.94 -9.43 13.25
CA PRO A 178 -8.81 -8.54 13.47
C PRO A 178 -7.66 -8.91 12.51
N ASP A 179 -6.91 -7.90 12.06
CA ASP A 179 -5.66 -8.14 11.32
C ASP A 179 -4.61 -8.74 12.26
N THR A 180 -4.25 -10.00 12.03
CA THR A 180 -3.24 -10.74 12.82
C THR A 180 -1.86 -10.74 12.17
N ARG A 181 -1.69 -10.09 11.02
CA ARG A 181 -0.43 -10.08 10.27
C ARG A 181 0.61 -9.25 11.01
N GLU A 182 1.84 -9.75 10.99
CA GLU A 182 2.99 -9.08 11.57
C GLU A 182 3.42 -7.88 10.70
N ILE A 183 3.74 -6.77 11.36
CA ILE A 183 4.32 -5.59 10.73
C ILE A 183 5.83 -5.69 10.90
N VAL A 184 6.53 -6.05 9.83
CA VAL A 184 7.98 -6.18 9.85
C VAL A 184 8.61 -4.79 9.82
N VAL A 185 9.29 -4.40 10.89
CA VAL A 185 9.95 -3.09 11.04
C VAL A 185 11.38 -3.28 11.55
N PRO A 186 12.37 -2.44 11.18
CA PRO A 186 13.65 -2.43 11.85
C PRO A 186 13.48 -2.28 13.36
N ALA A 187 14.25 -3.04 14.13
CA ALA A 187 14.30 -2.87 15.58
C ALA A 187 14.67 -1.41 15.94
N PRO A 188 14.17 -0.87 17.07
CA PRO A 188 14.44 0.51 17.45
C PRO A 188 15.93 0.83 17.66
N ASN A 189 16.75 -0.19 17.94
CA ASN A 189 18.22 -0.08 18.05
C ASN A 189 18.96 -0.75 16.88
N ALA A 190 18.32 -0.99 15.74
CA ALA A 190 18.91 -1.73 14.61
C ALA A 190 20.24 -1.13 14.13
N GLU A 191 20.32 0.18 13.94
CA GLU A 191 21.55 0.87 13.51
C GLU A 191 22.67 0.72 14.54
N GLU A 192 22.35 0.89 15.83
CA GLU A 192 23.30 0.74 16.94
C GLU A 192 23.83 -0.69 17.02
N ALA A 193 22.93 -1.68 17.03
CA ALA A 193 23.29 -3.10 17.07
C ALA A 193 24.19 -3.51 15.90
N ALA A 194 23.86 -3.09 14.68
CA ALA A 194 24.70 -3.36 13.51
C ALA A 194 26.06 -2.65 13.62
N THR A 195 26.08 -1.38 14.03
CA THR A 195 27.31 -0.60 14.16
C THR A 195 28.25 -1.22 15.19
N GLU A 196 27.74 -1.62 16.35
CA GLU A 196 28.53 -2.26 17.41
C GLU A 196 29.12 -3.60 16.97
N VAL A 197 28.32 -4.45 16.32
CA VAL A 197 28.80 -5.74 15.82
C VAL A 197 29.90 -5.51 14.79
N LEU A 198 29.66 -4.66 13.78
CA LEU A 198 30.65 -4.39 12.73
C LEU A 198 31.93 -3.77 13.29
N ALA A 199 31.85 -2.89 14.28
CA ALA A 199 33.01 -2.27 14.92
C ALA A 199 33.85 -3.28 15.72
N GLY A 200 33.21 -4.33 16.26
CA GLY A 200 33.85 -5.41 16.99
C GLY A 200 34.43 -6.54 16.13
N LEU A 201 34.21 -6.52 14.82
CA LEU A 201 34.67 -7.61 13.95
C LEU A 201 36.20 -7.62 13.80
N PRO A 202 36.83 -8.81 13.79
CA PRO A 202 38.24 -8.97 13.41
C PRO A 202 38.48 -8.56 11.94
N GLU A 203 39.74 -8.46 11.52
CA GLU A 203 40.11 -8.14 10.12
C GLU A 203 39.55 -9.15 9.12
N ASP A 204 39.52 -10.43 9.49
CA ASP A 204 38.76 -11.48 8.81
C ASP A 204 37.43 -11.72 9.53
N PRO A 205 36.32 -11.10 9.08
CA PRO A 205 35.04 -11.10 9.80
C PRO A 205 34.36 -12.48 9.85
N GLY A 206 34.83 -13.46 9.07
CA GLY A 206 34.20 -14.77 8.95
C GLY A 206 32.92 -14.75 8.09
N PRO A 207 32.03 -15.75 8.24
CA PRO A 207 30.86 -15.90 7.38
C PRO A 207 29.74 -14.91 7.72
N ALA A 208 28.97 -14.51 6.71
CA ALA A 208 27.85 -13.58 6.85
C ALA A 208 26.80 -14.02 7.89
N ASP A 209 26.49 -15.32 7.97
CA ASP A 209 25.52 -15.86 8.94
C ASP A 209 25.95 -15.60 10.39
N ALA A 210 27.25 -15.57 10.69
CA ALA A 210 27.76 -15.25 12.02
C ALA A 210 27.54 -13.77 12.36
N VAL A 211 27.68 -12.88 11.37
CA VAL A 211 27.37 -11.45 11.52
C VAL A 211 25.86 -11.26 11.76
N VAL A 212 25.01 -11.90 10.96
CA VAL A 212 23.55 -11.87 11.10
C VAL A 212 23.13 -12.34 12.50
N ALA A 213 23.66 -13.46 12.97
CA ALA A 213 23.36 -13.98 14.31
C ALA A 213 23.78 -12.99 15.41
N ALA A 214 25.00 -12.45 15.34
CA ALA A 214 25.50 -11.49 16.32
C ALA A 214 24.68 -10.19 16.39
N ILE A 215 24.16 -9.72 15.26
CA ILE A 215 23.27 -8.56 15.20
C ILE A 215 21.91 -8.92 15.78
N THR A 216 21.33 -10.04 15.36
CA THR A 216 20.01 -10.50 15.81
C THR A 216 19.95 -10.64 17.34
N GLU A 217 21.00 -11.16 17.98
CA GLU A 217 21.10 -11.28 19.44
C GLU A 217 21.06 -9.94 20.18
N ARG A 218 21.36 -8.83 19.50
CA ARG A 218 21.39 -7.47 20.08
C ARG A 218 20.15 -6.64 19.73
N LEU A 219 19.30 -7.11 18.82
CA LEU A 219 18.10 -6.37 18.43
C LEU A 219 17.10 -6.35 19.58
N ALA A 220 16.65 -5.15 19.93
CA ALA A 220 15.52 -4.95 20.82
C ALA A 220 14.22 -5.33 20.10
N ALA A 221 13.26 -5.87 20.86
CA ALA A 221 11.93 -6.10 20.32
C ALA A 221 11.25 -4.75 20.01
N PRO A 222 10.59 -4.61 18.84
CA PRO A 222 9.69 -3.49 18.57
C PRO A 222 8.55 -3.41 19.59
N THR A 223 7.89 -2.25 19.67
CA THR A 223 6.89 -1.97 20.71
C THR A 223 5.45 -1.88 20.18
N GLY A 224 5.27 -1.83 18.86
CA GLY A 224 3.94 -1.85 18.26
C GLY A 224 3.25 -3.20 18.46
N VAL A 225 1.91 -3.16 18.52
CA VAL A 225 1.06 -4.31 18.90
C VAL A 225 1.27 -5.55 18.01
N ARG A 226 1.71 -5.36 16.77
CA ARG A 226 1.96 -6.42 15.78
C ARG A 226 3.35 -6.34 15.17
N GLU A 227 4.20 -5.46 15.69
CA GLU A 227 5.51 -5.22 15.10
C GLU A 227 6.46 -6.38 15.43
N VAL A 228 7.19 -6.84 14.42
CA VAL A 228 8.29 -7.79 14.57
C VAL A 228 9.55 -7.21 13.98
N ALA A 229 10.69 -7.54 14.59
CA ALA A 229 11.98 -7.04 14.12
C ALA A 229 12.28 -7.59 12.72
N ALA A 230 12.63 -6.70 11.80
CA ALA A 230 13.13 -7.06 10.49
C ALA A 230 14.44 -7.85 10.65
N PRO A 231 14.52 -9.08 10.09
CA PRO A 231 15.73 -9.87 10.21
C PRO A 231 16.89 -9.17 9.49
N PRO A 232 18.09 -9.12 10.08
CA PRO A 232 19.24 -8.58 9.39
C PRO A 232 19.67 -9.49 8.24
N THR A 233 20.10 -8.87 7.16
CA THR A 233 20.85 -9.52 6.09
C THR A 233 22.27 -8.98 6.11
N ALA A 234 23.25 -9.81 5.75
CA ALA A 234 24.64 -9.40 5.68
C ALA A 234 25.32 -9.98 4.44
N VAL A 235 26.30 -9.25 3.92
CA VAL A 235 27.21 -9.71 2.87
C VAL A 235 28.64 -9.40 3.29
N VAL A 236 29.55 -10.34 3.04
CA VAL A 236 30.98 -10.21 3.35
C VAL A 236 31.79 -10.28 2.05
N ARG A 237 32.64 -9.29 1.80
CA ARG A 237 33.55 -9.22 0.63
C ARG A 237 34.97 -8.92 1.11
N GLY A 238 35.75 -9.98 1.35
CA GLY A 238 37.06 -9.82 1.99
C GLY A 238 36.87 -9.32 3.42
N SER A 239 37.48 -8.18 3.75
CA SER A 239 37.31 -7.50 5.05
C SER A 239 36.04 -6.65 5.15
N ASP A 240 35.39 -6.36 4.02
CA ASP A 240 34.26 -5.44 3.97
C ASP A 240 32.95 -6.17 4.25
N VAL A 241 32.08 -5.53 5.02
CA VAL A 241 30.81 -6.13 5.44
C VAL A 241 29.68 -5.12 5.27
N GLY A 242 28.64 -5.50 4.53
CA GLY A 242 27.40 -4.74 4.40
C GLY A 242 26.30 -5.40 5.21
N VAL A 243 25.42 -4.60 5.79
CA VAL A 243 24.26 -5.05 6.57
C VAL A 243 23.04 -4.25 6.13
N ALA A 244 21.89 -4.93 6.00
CA ALA A 244 20.60 -4.29 5.78
C ALA A 244 19.50 -4.89 6.66
N MET A 245 18.59 -4.05 7.13
CA MET A 245 17.36 -4.40 7.88
C MET A 245 16.21 -3.50 7.44
N GLY A 246 15.00 -4.04 7.37
CA GLY A 246 13.78 -3.28 7.05
C GLY A 246 13.38 -3.36 5.59
N ARG A 247 12.63 -2.35 5.15
CA ARG A 247 12.08 -2.18 3.80
C ARG A 247 12.48 -0.82 3.24
N ALA A 248 11.99 -0.46 2.06
CA ALA A 248 12.44 0.74 1.36
C ALA A 248 12.23 2.04 2.16
N GLU A 249 11.13 2.12 2.88
CA GLU A 249 10.65 3.25 3.67
C GLU A 249 11.39 3.46 4.99
N ASP A 250 11.92 2.39 5.58
CA ASP A 250 12.53 2.38 6.91
C ASP A 250 13.90 1.68 6.95
N CYS A 251 14.52 1.49 5.80
CA CYS A 251 15.75 0.71 5.66
C CYS A 251 16.89 1.23 6.53
N VAL A 252 17.52 0.31 7.25
CA VAL A 252 18.78 0.54 7.96
C VAL A 252 19.90 -0.13 7.17
N LEU A 253 20.79 0.68 6.61
CA LEU A 253 22.00 0.21 5.93
C LEU A 253 23.24 0.64 6.71
N VAL A 254 24.09 -0.32 7.04
CA VAL A 254 25.37 -0.09 7.72
C VAL A 254 26.44 -0.87 6.98
N LYS A 255 27.62 -0.27 6.80
CA LYS A 255 28.78 -0.96 6.23
C LYS A 255 30.01 -0.80 7.08
N ARG A 256 30.91 -1.77 6.96
CA ARG A 256 32.32 -1.68 7.35
C ARG A 256 33.16 -1.79 6.09
N GLU A 257 34.01 -0.80 5.85
CA GLU A 257 34.90 -0.73 4.70
C GLU A 257 36.25 -0.19 5.18
N ASP A 258 37.35 -0.86 4.84
CA ASP A 258 38.70 -0.51 5.32
C ASP A 258 38.79 -0.35 6.86
N GLY A 259 38.01 -1.17 7.59
CA GLY A 259 37.94 -1.13 9.05
C GLY A 259 37.09 0.00 9.64
N VAL A 260 36.52 0.89 8.81
CA VAL A 260 35.67 2.00 9.25
C VAL A 260 34.20 1.62 9.12
N VAL A 261 33.43 1.80 10.19
CA VAL A 261 31.99 1.54 10.19
C VAL A 261 31.22 2.83 9.92
N THR A 262 30.30 2.80 8.97
CA THR A 262 29.48 3.94 8.60
C THR A 262 28.04 3.54 8.32
N ARG A 263 27.09 4.38 8.74
CA ARG A 263 25.72 4.34 8.23
C ARG A 263 25.70 4.75 6.76
N VAL A 264 24.97 4.01 5.95
CA VAL A 264 24.71 4.33 4.55
C VAL A 264 23.32 4.94 4.45
N VAL A 265 23.23 6.14 3.87
CA VAL A 265 21.96 6.86 3.69
C VAL A 265 21.63 6.89 2.22
N VAL A 266 20.44 6.37 1.88
CA VAL A 266 19.92 6.27 0.53
C VAL A 266 18.49 6.79 0.53
N GLU A 267 18.09 7.49 -0.53
CA GLU A 267 16.71 7.96 -0.63
C GLU A 267 15.74 6.77 -0.74
N PRO A 268 14.60 6.77 -0.03
CA PRO A 268 13.66 5.64 0.00
C PRO A 268 13.22 5.16 -1.38
N VAL A 269 13.08 6.07 -2.35
CA VAL A 269 12.72 5.73 -3.74
C VAL A 269 13.73 4.77 -4.38
N ARG A 270 15.02 4.88 -4.07
CA ARG A 270 16.07 4.00 -4.61
C ARG A 270 16.12 2.65 -3.89
N LEU A 271 15.45 2.52 -2.75
CA LEU A 271 15.35 1.28 -2.00
C LEU A 271 14.10 0.47 -2.34
N GLN A 272 13.24 0.99 -3.22
CA GLN A 272 12.06 0.29 -3.71
C GLN A 272 12.46 -0.96 -4.51
N PRO A 273 11.62 -2.01 -4.53
CA PRO A 273 11.82 -3.16 -5.40
C PRO A 273 11.98 -2.73 -6.87
N GLY A 274 12.99 -3.26 -7.56
CA GLY A 274 13.33 -2.90 -8.95
C GLY A 274 14.39 -1.80 -9.10
N GLU A 275 14.71 -1.07 -8.03
CA GLU A 275 15.82 -0.11 -7.96
C GLU A 275 17.08 -0.76 -7.36
N LEU A 276 17.64 -0.21 -6.27
CA LEU A 276 18.75 -0.83 -5.53
C LEU A 276 18.25 -1.83 -4.49
N GLY A 277 17.07 -1.58 -3.90
CA GLY A 277 16.53 -2.40 -2.82
C GLY A 277 17.20 -2.14 -1.46
N CYS A 278 16.48 -2.44 -0.38
CA CYS A 278 17.03 -2.52 0.97
C CYS A 278 17.80 -3.84 1.15
N THR A 279 19.06 -3.90 0.71
CA THR A 279 19.89 -5.12 0.72
C THR A 279 21.28 -4.88 1.28
N ALA A 280 21.91 -5.92 1.80
CA ALA A 280 23.28 -5.84 2.31
C ALA A 280 24.30 -5.49 1.21
N GLU A 281 24.03 -5.88 -0.04
CA GLU A 281 24.80 -5.49 -1.22
C GLU A 281 24.68 -4.00 -1.50
N THR A 282 23.49 -3.41 -1.35
CA THR A 282 23.27 -1.96 -1.47
C THR A 282 24.13 -1.20 -0.46
N ALA A 283 24.26 -1.71 0.77
CA ALA A 283 25.14 -1.11 1.78
C ALA A 283 26.61 -1.06 1.34
N LEU A 284 27.08 -1.99 0.49
CA LEU A 284 28.46 -2.00 -0.02
C LEU A 284 28.65 -1.27 -1.35
N LEU A 285 27.62 -0.62 -1.88
CA LEU A 285 27.80 0.19 -3.09
C LEU A 285 28.65 1.43 -2.80
N PRO A 286 29.46 1.88 -3.77
CA PRO A 286 30.19 3.12 -3.64
C PRO A 286 29.22 4.31 -3.64
N ALA A 287 29.59 5.40 -2.96
CA ALA A 287 28.69 6.52 -2.69
C ALA A 287 28.08 7.13 -3.97
N GLU A 288 28.85 7.18 -5.05
CA GLU A 288 28.40 7.65 -6.36
C GLU A 288 27.29 6.80 -6.98
N SER A 289 27.17 5.52 -6.59
CA SER A 289 26.10 4.62 -7.07
C SER A 289 24.81 4.74 -6.25
N LEU A 290 24.88 5.36 -5.08
CA LEU A 290 23.75 5.57 -4.16
C LEU A 290 22.98 6.86 -4.46
N GLY A 291 23.61 7.84 -5.12
CA GLY A 291 22.98 9.11 -5.48
C GLY A 291 21.98 8.99 -6.62
N SER A 292 21.01 9.91 -6.68
CA SER A 292 20.11 10.07 -7.84
C SER A 292 20.92 10.31 -9.11
N PRO A 293 20.65 9.60 -10.23
CA PRO A 293 21.24 9.91 -11.53
C PRO A 293 20.71 11.23 -12.14
N HIS A 294 19.74 11.87 -11.47
CA HIS A 294 19.01 13.07 -11.89
C HIS A 294 19.12 14.18 -10.85
#